data_AF-A0A4U5VYG8-F1
#
_entry.id   AF-A0A4U5VYG8-F1
#
_cell.length_a   1.000
_cell.length_b   1.000
_cell.length_c   1.000
_cell.angle_alpha   90.00
_cell.angle_beta   90.00
_cell.angle_gamma   90.00
#
_symmetry.space_group_name_H-M   'P 1'
#
loop_
_entity.id
_entity.type
_entity.pdbx_description
1 polymer ?
#
loop_
_entity_poly.entity_id
_entity_poly.type
_entity_poly.pdbx_seq_one_letter_code
_entity_poly.pdbx_strand_id
1 'polypeptide(L)'
;MGIEFREGSLVLNAKNQYKLKKGMVLSISLGFADLVNKEGKKDEQKKYALFIGDTIQINEEEAATILTPVKKKIKNVGIFLKNDDEDDEEEDGDDAEELLGKGARSAALLADRTRNEMTAEEKRRAHQKELANHLNEEAKRRLTEQKGEQQIQKARKSNVSYKNVSQMPREKDIREMKIFIDKKYETVVMPVFGIATPFHIATIKNISMSVEGDYTYLRINFYVPGSSLGRQEGNIFPNPDATFVKEITYRASNLKAPGDTSVPSTNLQNAFRIIKEVQKRYKTREAEEKEKEGIVKQDSLVINLNRSNPKLKDLYIRPNIAQKRMQGSLEAHTNGFRFTSVRGDKVDILYNNIKHAVFQPCDGEMIIVLHFHLKNAIMFGKRRHTDVQFYTEVGEITTDLGKHQHMHDRDDLYAEQMEREMRHKLKSAFKNFIEKVETLTKEELEFEVPFRDLGFQGAPYRSTCLLQPTSSSLVNVTEWVSELAESVCQ
;
A
#
# COMPACT_ATOMS: atom_id res chain seq x y z
N MET A 1 -7.53 16.65 23.91
CA MET A 1 -8.63 16.89 22.94
C MET A 1 -8.11 16.52 21.56
N GLY A 2 -8.84 15.69 20.81
CA GLY A 2 -8.58 15.48 19.39
C GLY A 2 -9.52 16.35 18.57
N ILE A 3 -9.00 17.08 17.57
CA ILE A 3 -9.82 17.86 16.62
C ILE A 3 -10.74 16.94 15.79
N GLU A 4 -10.38 15.65 15.66
CA GLU A 4 -11.05 14.69 14.79
C GLU A 4 -12.18 13.90 15.47
N PHE A 5 -12.30 13.94 16.80
CA PHE A 5 -13.31 13.19 17.53
C PHE A 5 -14.46 14.10 17.98
N ARG A 6 -15.52 14.17 17.16
CA ARG A 6 -16.76 14.86 17.52
C ARG A 6 -17.71 13.91 18.26
N GLU A 7 -17.91 14.12 19.55
CA GLU A 7 -18.88 13.37 20.34
C GLU A 7 -20.31 13.90 20.05
N GLY A 8 -21.13 13.09 19.36
CA GLY A 8 -22.47 13.50 18.89
C GLY A 8 -23.49 13.78 20.00
N SER A 9 -23.25 13.29 21.22
CA SER A 9 -24.08 13.47 22.42
C SER A 9 -23.94 14.85 23.07
N LEU A 10 -22.83 15.56 22.82
CA LEU A 10 -22.49 16.84 23.46
C LEU A 10 -22.57 18.04 22.49
N VAL A 11 -23.28 17.89 21.37
CA VAL A 11 -23.54 19.00 20.46
C VAL A 11 -24.36 20.07 21.18
N LEU A 12 -23.81 21.27 21.30
CA LEU A 12 -24.48 22.43 21.88
C LEU A 12 -25.61 22.90 20.95
N ASN A 13 -26.82 22.41 21.17
CA ASN A 13 -28.03 22.83 20.48
C ASN A 13 -29.20 22.97 21.46
N ALA A 14 -30.30 23.60 21.04
CA ALA A 14 -31.47 23.82 21.90
C ALA A 14 -32.15 22.53 22.41
N LYS A 15 -31.83 21.37 21.82
CA LYS A 15 -32.37 20.05 22.21
C LYS A 15 -31.48 19.33 23.22
N ASN A 16 -30.28 19.85 23.48
CA ASN A 16 -29.34 19.22 24.39
C ASN A 16 -29.64 19.63 25.84
N GLN A 17 -30.00 18.66 26.68
CA GLN A 17 -30.31 18.86 28.11
C GLN A 17 -29.13 18.52 29.03
N TYR A 18 -27.96 18.19 28.48
CA TYR A 18 -26.81 17.76 29.27
C TYR A 18 -26.21 18.94 30.05
N LYS A 19 -26.07 18.78 31.37
CA LYS A 19 -25.43 19.78 32.23
C LYS A 19 -23.91 19.65 32.13
N LEU A 20 -23.25 20.71 31.70
CA LEU A 20 -21.79 20.81 31.68
C LEU A 20 -21.24 20.77 33.11
N LYS A 21 -20.14 20.04 33.31
CA LYS A 21 -19.51 19.86 34.63
C LYS A 21 -18.24 20.69 34.74
N LYS A 22 -17.89 21.02 35.99
CA LYS A 22 -16.63 21.71 36.33
C LYS A 22 -15.40 20.98 35.78
N GLY A 23 -14.43 21.74 35.30
CA GLY A 23 -13.19 21.20 34.72
C GLY A 23 -13.33 20.60 33.32
N MET A 24 -14.51 20.66 32.70
CA MET A 24 -14.68 20.28 31.30
C MET A 24 -14.02 21.32 30.38
N VAL A 25 -13.32 20.82 29.36
CA VAL A 25 -12.74 21.60 28.27
C VAL A 25 -13.53 21.31 27.00
N LEU A 26 -14.02 22.36 26.35
CA LEU A 26 -14.84 22.28 25.13
C LEU A 26 -14.13 22.98 23.98
N SER A 27 -14.19 22.37 22.79
CA SER A 27 -13.87 23.04 21.54
C SER A 27 -15.16 23.52 20.89
N ILE A 28 -15.34 24.84 20.81
CA ILE A 28 -16.49 25.48 20.19
C ILE A 28 -16.08 25.88 18.79
N SER A 29 -16.80 25.37 17.79
CA SER A 29 -16.60 25.73 16.39
C SER A 29 -17.89 26.32 15.79
N LEU A 30 -17.74 27.45 15.10
CA LEU A 30 -18.78 28.21 14.43
C LEU A 30 -18.39 28.37 12.96
N GLY A 31 -19.18 27.79 12.07
CA GLY A 31 -19.00 27.94 10.63
C GLY A 31 -20.10 28.83 10.04
N PHE A 32 -19.68 29.85 9.30
CA PHE A 32 -20.54 30.68 8.48
C PHE A 32 -20.25 30.40 7.01
N ALA A 33 -21.29 30.09 6.25
CA ALA A 33 -21.21 29.90 4.80
C ALA A 33 -21.98 31.03 4.09
N ASP A 34 -21.70 31.24 2.80
CA ASP A 34 -22.38 32.21 1.94
C ASP A 34 -22.36 33.67 2.44
N LEU A 35 -21.26 34.09 3.09
CA LEU A 35 -21.10 35.49 3.48
C LEU A 35 -20.74 36.33 2.25
N VAL A 36 -21.45 37.45 2.07
CA VAL A 36 -21.28 38.34 0.92
C VAL A 36 -20.38 39.51 1.29
N ASN A 37 -19.21 39.61 0.65
CA ASN A 37 -18.34 40.78 0.77
C ASN A 37 -18.76 41.85 -0.26
N LYS A 38 -19.26 42.99 0.23
CA LYS A 38 -19.74 44.10 -0.61
C LYS A 38 -18.60 44.86 -1.30
N GLU A 39 -17.35 44.70 -0.87
CA GLU A 39 -16.17 45.39 -1.41
C GLU A 39 -15.38 44.54 -2.42
N GLY A 40 -15.80 43.29 -2.67
CA GLY A 40 -15.14 42.37 -3.62
C GLY A 40 -15.36 42.79 -5.08
N LYS A 41 -14.27 43.12 -5.79
CA LYS A 41 -14.31 43.53 -7.21
C LYS A 41 -14.44 42.34 -8.16
N LYS A 42 -13.84 41.19 -7.85
CA LYS A 42 -13.92 39.93 -8.61
C LYS A 42 -15.05 39.02 -8.06
N ASP A 43 -15.69 38.23 -8.92
CA ASP A 43 -16.85 37.37 -8.52
C ASP A 43 -16.46 36.31 -7.46
N GLU A 44 -15.21 35.84 -7.51
CA GLU A 44 -14.61 34.92 -6.55
C GLU A 44 -14.39 35.53 -5.16
N GLN A 45 -14.27 36.86 -5.07
CA GLN A 45 -14.07 37.58 -3.81
C GLN A 45 -15.38 38.04 -3.16
N LYS A 46 -16.51 37.89 -3.87
CA LYS A 46 -17.82 38.32 -3.37
C LYS A 46 -18.42 37.35 -2.36
N LYS A 47 -18.02 36.08 -2.39
CA LYS A 47 -18.52 35.05 -1.47
C LYS A 47 -17.36 34.47 -0.68
N TYR A 48 -17.49 34.44 0.64
CA TYR A 48 -16.52 33.81 1.52
C TYR A 48 -17.22 32.96 2.59
N ALA A 49 -16.48 32.01 3.15
CA ALA A 49 -16.88 31.25 4.32
C ALA A 49 -15.93 31.59 5.47
N LEU A 50 -16.46 31.64 6.69
CA LEU A 50 -15.69 31.93 7.90
C LEU A 50 -15.87 30.80 8.89
N PHE A 51 -14.77 30.18 9.31
CA PHE A 51 -14.78 29.16 10.34
C PHE A 51 -13.99 29.65 11.55
N ILE A 52 -14.64 29.72 12.71
CA ILE A 52 -14.07 30.17 13.97
C ILE A 52 -14.08 28.98 14.92
N GLY A 53 -12.92 28.64 15.47
CA GLY A 53 -12.78 27.60 16.49
C GLY A 53 -12.09 28.17 17.73
N ASP A 54 -12.63 27.92 18.92
CA ASP A 54 -12.03 28.32 20.18
C ASP A 54 -12.12 27.20 21.23
N THR A 55 -11.13 27.13 22.11
CA THR A 55 -11.08 26.16 23.21
C THR A 55 -11.36 26.88 24.53
N ILE A 56 -12.40 26.45 25.24
CA ILE A 56 -12.79 27.04 26.52
C ILE A 56 -12.74 26.00 27.65
N GLN A 57 -12.35 26.44 28.85
CA GLN A 57 -12.40 25.66 30.08
C GLN A 57 -13.45 26.24 31.03
N ILE A 58 -14.29 25.36 31.61
CA ILE A 58 -15.35 25.76 32.54
C ILE A 58 -14.79 25.80 33.97
N ASN A 59 -14.80 26.99 34.56
CA ASN A 59 -14.33 27.28 35.92
C ASN A 59 -15.48 27.17 36.96
N GLU A 60 -15.13 27.14 38.26
CA GLU A 60 -16.09 26.94 39.36
C GLU A 60 -16.84 28.23 39.78
N GLU A 61 -16.18 29.40 39.81
CA GLU A 61 -16.79 30.65 40.30
C GLU A 61 -16.62 31.85 39.35
N GLU A 62 -15.77 31.74 38.33
CA GLU A 62 -15.49 32.80 37.36
C GLU A 62 -15.97 32.46 35.94
N ALA A 63 -15.97 33.46 35.04
CA ALA A 63 -16.25 33.25 33.62
C ALA A 63 -15.30 32.20 33.02
N ALA A 64 -15.77 31.48 31.99
CA ALA A 64 -14.98 30.43 31.34
C ALA A 64 -13.65 30.97 30.79
N THR A 65 -12.54 30.28 31.04
CA THR A 65 -11.21 30.68 30.55
C THR A 65 -11.05 30.26 29.09
N ILE A 66 -10.69 31.23 28.24
CA ILE A 66 -10.32 30.99 26.84
C ILE A 66 -8.87 30.51 26.80
N LEU A 67 -8.63 29.32 26.25
CA LEU A 67 -7.30 28.69 26.20
C LEU A 67 -6.57 28.94 24.86
N THR A 68 -7.09 29.83 24.01
CA THR A 68 -6.51 30.13 22.68
C THR A 68 -5.91 31.55 22.60
N PRO A 69 -4.91 31.93 23.42
CA PRO A 69 -4.24 33.22 23.31
C PRO A 69 -3.23 33.21 22.15
N VAL A 70 -3.68 33.47 20.91
CA VAL A 70 -2.82 33.50 19.72
C VAL A 70 -2.53 34.94 19.28
N LYS A 71 -1.30 35.19 18.77
CA LYS A 71 -0.90 36.48 18.18
C LYS A 71 -1.72 36.77 16.92
N LYS A 72 -2.52 37.84 16.94
CA LYS A 72 -3.54 38.16 15.93
C LYS A 72 -3.04 38.83 14.63
N LYS A 73 -1.74 38.80 14.34
CA LYS A 73 -1.20 39.44 13.11
C LYS A 73 -1.34 38.46 11.94
N ILE A 74 -2.09 38.84 10.91
CA ILE A 74 -2.35 38.04 9.68
C ILE A 74 -1.08 37.49 9.03
N LYS A 75 0.03 38.24 9.07
CA LYS A 75 1.34 37.78 8.54
C LYS A 75 1.90 36.53 9.23
N ASN A 76 1.46 36.23 10.45
CA ASN A 76 1.99 35.12 11.24
C ASN A 76 1.04 33.90 11.27
N VAL A 77 -0.17 34.02 10.71
CA VAL A 77 -1.24 33.01 10.85
C VAL A 77 -1.98 32.76 9.52
N GLY A 78 -1.64 33.46 8.44
CA GLY A 78 -2.22 33.26 7.13
C GLY A 78 -1.53 32.16 6.34
N ILE A 79 -2.25 31.08 6.03
CA ILE A 79 -1.87 30.12 4.98
C ILE A 79 -2.64 30.55 3.73
N PHE A 80 -1.91 31.10 2.75
CA PHE A 80 -2.49 31.43 1.45
C PHE A 80 -2.32 30.21 0.56
N LEU A 81 -3.42 29.52 0.26
CA LEU A 81 -3.42 28.51 -0.80
C LEU A 81 -3.33 29.26 -2.12
N LYS A 82 -2.14 29.28 -2.72
CA LYS A 82 -2.00 29.63 -4.14
C LYS A 82 -2.76 28.56 -4.93
N ASN A 83 -3.75 28.97 -5.70
CA ASN A 83 -4.21 28.16 -6.82
C ASN A 83 -3.10 28.25 -7.87
N ASP A 84 -2.61 27.12 -8.36
CA ASP A 84 -1.46 26.98 -9.28
C ASP A 84 -1.71 27.55 -10.70
N ASP A 85 -2.57 28.58 -10.85
CA ASP A 85 -2.95 29.17 -12.14
C ASP A 85 -2.66 30.69 -12.26
N GLU A 86 -1.93 31.30 -11.32
CA GLU A 86 -1.41 32.67 -11.47
C GLU A 86 0.12 32.64 -11.31
N ASP A 87 0.83 32.55 -12.46
CA ASP A 87 2.24 32.88 -12.62
C ASP A 87 2.42 34.39 -12.31
N ASP A 88 2.90 34.70 -11.10
CA ASP A 88 3.36 36.04 -10.77
C ASP A 88 4.89 36.09 -10.92
N GLU A 89 5.33 36.59 -12.08
CA GLU A 89 6.62 37.24 -12.26
C GLU A 89 6.63 38.54 -11.42
N GLU A 90 7.34 38.54 -10.29
CA GLU A 90 7.73 39.79 -9.63
C GLU A 90 9.02 40.31 -10.30
N GLU A 91 8.88 41.22 -11.26
CA GLU A 91 9.95 42.17 -11.63
C GLU A 91 9.63 43.54 -11.02
N ASP A 92 10.50 43.97 -10.09
CA ASP A 92 10.57 45.33 -9.58
C ASP A 92 10.83 46.31 -10.73
N GLY A 93 9.91 47.25 -10.93
CA GLY A 93 10.04 48.33 -11.89
C GLY A 93 10.85 49.49 -11.33
N ASP A 94 11.88 49.91 -12.07
CA ASP A 94 12.45 51.26 -12.01
C ASP A 94 12.53 51.84 -13.44
N ASP A 95 11.60 52.75 -13.70
CA ASP A 95 11.53 53.88 -14.63
C ASP A 95 12.37 53.89 -15.93
N ALA A 96 11.65 53.95 -17.06
CA ALA A 96 12.14 54.42 -18.35
C ALA A 96 11.32 55.64 -18.84
N GLU A 97 11.97 56.80 -18.86
CA GLU A 97 11.74 57.97 -19.72
C GLU A 97 13.15 58.52 -19.98
N GLU A 98 13.64 58.89 -21.16
CA GLU A 98 13.08 59.60 -22.30
C GLU A 98 14.24 59.73 -23.33
N LEU A 99 14.05 59.37 -24.61
CA LEU A 99 14.54 60.17 -25.75
C LEU A 99 14.18 59.52 -27.10
N LEU A 100 13.24 60.15 -27.80
CA LEU A 100 13.02 59.95 -29.24
C LEU A 100 14.10 60.70 -30.04
N GLY A 101 14.78 60.02 -30.96
CA GLY A 101 15.84 60.63 -31.79
C GLY A 101 16.14 59.93 -33.11
N LYS A 102 15.29 60.21 -34.11
CA LYS A 102 15.46 60.12 -35.59
C LYS A 102 16.85 59.69 -36.16
N GLY A 103 16.80 58.74 -37.10
CA GLY A 103 17.20 58.99 -38.50
C GLY A 103 18.47 58.32 -39.09
N ALA A 104 18.26 57.66 -40.24
CA ALA A 104 19.12 57.59 -41.43
C ALA A 104 20.21 56.50 -41.61
N ARG A 105 19.87 55.53 -42.47
CA ARG A 105 20.58 55.03 -43.68
C ARG A 105 22.11 54.83 -43.66
N SER A 106 22.54 53.58 -43.86
CA SER A 106 23.46 53.07 -44.92
C SER A 106 23.92 51.65 -44.52
N ALA A 107 23.55 50.60 -45.25
CA ALA A 107 24.21 50.10 -46.45
C ALA A 107 25.69 49.70 -46.23
N ALA A 108 25.96 48.45 -46.57
CA ALA A 108 27.27 47.78 -46.74
C ALA A 108 27.94 47.20 -45.49
N LEU A 109 27.73 45.90 -45.27
CA LEU A 109 28.83 44.91 -45.26
C LEU A 109 28.26 43.49 -45.35
N LEU A 110 28.09 43.07 -46.61
CA LEU A 110 28.20 41.67 -46.99
C LEU A 110 29.65 41.25 -46.75
N ALA A 111 29.88 40.15 -46.04
CA ALA A 111 30.52 38.97 -46.61
C ALA A 111 30.89 37.94 -45.52
N ASP A 112 30.33 36.74 -45.71
CA ASP A 112 31.04 35.46 -45.62
C ASP A 112 31.11 34.75 -44.24
N ARG A 113 30.21 33.77 -44.04
CA ARG A 113 30.56 32.37 -43.71
C ARG A 113 29.34 31.45 -43.52
N THR A 114 29.15 30.55 -44.50
CA THR A 114 28.81 29.12 -44.33
C THR A 114 27.52 28.68 -43.60
N ARG A 115 26.40 28.64 -44.34
CA ARG A 115 25.69 27.43 -44.81
C ARG A 115 25.54 26.24 -43.82
N ASN A 116 24.58 26.32 -42.90
CA ASN A 116 23.66 25.20 -42.56
C ASN A 116 22.47 25.65 -41.66
N GLU A 117 21.86 26.80 -41.95
CA GLU A 117 20.62 27.19 -41.27
C GLU A 117 19.43 26.51 -41.95
N MET A 118 18.70 25.69 -41.18
CA MET A 118 17.35 25.23 -41.52
C MET A 118 16.54 26.42 -42.03
N THR A 119 16.00 26.32 -43.24
CA THR A 119 15.23 27.40 -43.85
C THR A 119 14.11 27.85 -42.89
N ALA A 120 13.84 29.16 -42.81
CA ALA A 120 12.81 29.72 -41.94
C ALA A 120 11.42 29.06 -42.16
N GLU A 121 11.19 28.53 -43.36
CA GLU A 121 10.00 27.77 -43.74
C GLU A 121 9.95 26.37 -43.09
N GLU A 122 11.10 25.71 -42.94
CA GLU A 122 11.22 24.41 -42.26
C GLU A 122 11.08 24.55 -40.74
N LYS A 123 11.61 25.63 -40.15
CA LYS A 123 11.34 25.99 -38.74
C LYS A 123 9.86 26.26 -38.49
N ARG A 124 9.19 26.99 -39.39
CA ARG A 124 7.73 27.22 -39.31
C ARG A 124 6.93 25.93 -39.43
N ARG A 125 7.34 25.02 -40.31
CA ARG A 125 6.67 23.72 -40.49
C ARG A 125 6.88 22.78 -39.31
N ALA A 126 8.08 22.75 -38.73
CA ALA A 126 8.36 21.99 -37.51
C ALA A 126 7.53 22.52 -36.33
N HIS A 127 7.49 23.85 -36.15
CA HIS A 127 6.71 24.49 -35.10
C HIS A 127 5.19 24.27 -35.26
N GLN A 128 4.65 24.35 -36.49
CA GLN A 128 3.23 24.02 -36.74
C GLN A 128 2.92 22.55 -36.47
N LYS A 129 3.86 21.63 -36.77
CA LYS A 129 3.69 20.20 -36.48
C LYS A 129 3.73 19.91 -34.97
N GLU A 130 4.58 20.61 -34.24
CA GLU A 130 4.68 20.52 -32.78
C GLU A 130 3.40 21.07 -32.11
N LEU A 131 2.90 22.22 -32.57
CA LEU A 131 1.63 22.77 -32.12
C LEU A 131 0.47 21.80 -32.37
N ALA A 132 0.43 21.18 -33.55
CA ALA A 132 -0.60 20.20 -33.90
C ALA A 132 -0.53 18.93 -33.04
N ASN A 133 0.67 18.50 -32.64
CA ASN A 133 0.84 17.38 -31.72
C ASN A 133 0.36 17.77 -30.31
N HIS A 134 0.75 18.94 -29.81
CA HIS A 134 0.31 19.44 -28.51
C HIS A 134 -1.21 19.55 -28.43
N LEU A 135 -1.85 20.09 -29.48
CA LEU A 135 -3.29 20.24 -29.55
C LEU A 135 -4.03 18.90 -29.63
N ASN A 136 -3.45 17.90 -30.32
CA ASN A 136 -3.96 16.53 -30.33
C ASN A 136 -3.79 15.81 -28.99
N GLU A 137 -2.72 16.10 -28.26
CA GLU A 137 -2.43 15.50 -26.96
C GLU A 137 -3.35 16.08 -25.87
N GLU A 138 -3.59 17.39 -25.90
CA GLU A 138 -4.57 18.06 -25.05
C GLU A 138 -6.01 17.62 -25.37
N ALA A 139 -6.35 17.46 -26.66
CA ALA A 139 -7.64 16.90 -27.07
C ALA A 139 -7.83 15.45 -26.61
N LYS A 140 -6.75 14.64 -26.63
CA LYS A 140 -6.77 13.28 -26.05
C LYS A 140 -6.98 13.32 -24.54
N ARG A 141 -6.29 14.23 -23.81
CA ARG A 141 -6.49 14.41 -22.36
C ARG A 141 -7.92 14.78 -22.02
N ARG A 142 -8.51 15.78 -22.71
CA ARG A 142 -9.91 16.17 -22.53
C ARG A 142 -10.88 15.03 -22.87
N LEU A 143 -10.58 14.21 -23.88
CA LEU A 143 -11.42 13.05 -24.23
C LEU A 143 -11.31 11.91 -23.20
N THR A 144 -10.14 11.72 -22.60
CA THR A 144 -9.95 10.77 -21.49
C THR A 144 -10.56 11.27 -20.17
N GLU A 145 -10.59 12.58 -19.94
CA GLU A 145 -11.25 13.19 -18.78
C GLU A 145 -12.79 13.19 -18.93
N GLN A 146 -13.31 13.44 -20.14
CA GLN A 146 -14.76 13.30 -20.43
C GLN A 146 -15.24 11.86 -20.41
N LYS A 147 -14.39 10.91 -20.82
CA LYS A 147 -14.60 9.48 -20.52
C LYS A 147 -14.10 9.21 -19.11
N GLY A 148 -14.75 9.84 -18.14
CA GLY A 148 -14.52 9.61 -16.71
C GLY A 148 -14.30 8.11 -16.49
N GLU A 149 -13.21 7.80 -15.78
CA GLU A 149 -12.69 6.47 -15.56
C GLU A 149 -13.83 5.45 -15.59
N GLN A 150 -13.97 4.73 -16.71
CA GLN A 150 -14.48 3.38 -16.61
C GLN A 150 -13.41 2.64 -15.85
N GLN A 151 -13.44 2.75 -14.52
CA GLN A 151 -12.97 1.71 -13.66
C GLN A 151 -13.58 0.45 -14.26
N ILE A 152 -12.73 -0.32 -14.92
CA ILE A 152 -13.00 -1.71 -15.18
C ILE A 152 -13.04 -2.31 -13.78
N GLN A 153 -14.16 -2.10 -13.07
CA GLN A 153 -14.59 -2.95 -11.99
C GLN A 153 -14.75 -4.29 -12.69
N LYS A 154 -13.67 -5.06 -12.71
CA LYS A 154 -13.70 -6.47 -13.03
C LYS A 154 -14.89 -7.00 -12.26
N ALA A 155 -15.91 -7.41 -13.00
CA ALA A 155 -17.17 -7.87 -12.44
C ALA A 155 -16.82 -8.89 -11.36
N ARG A 156 -16.96 -8.47 -10.09
CA ARG A 156 -16.80 -9.35 -8.93
C ARG A 156 -17.67 -10.55 -9.27
N LYS A 157 -17.09 -11.76 -9.35
CA LYS A 157 -17.85 -12.95 -9.73
C LYS A 157 -19.09 -12.97 -8.85
N SER A 158 -20.26 -12.89 -9.48
CA SER A 158 -21.52 -12.79 -8.75
C SER A 158 -21.61 -13.98 -7.80
N ASN A 159 -21.76 -13.74 -6.49
CA ASN A 159 -21.91 -14.75 -5.43
C ASN A 159 -23.26 -15.48 -5.51
N VAL A 160 -23.73 -15.78 -6.73
CA VAL A 160 -25.04 -16.33 -7.06
C VAL A 160 -24.88 -17.82 -7.30
N SER A 161 -25.59 -18.64 -6.54
CA SER A 161 -25.56 -20.10 -6.67
C SER A 161 -25.99 -20.57 -8.06
N TYR A 162 -27.23 -20.27 -8.46
CA TYR A 162 -27.78 -20.64 -9.77
C TYR A 162 -28.58 -19.47 -10.32
N LYS A 163 -28.42 -19.18 -11.61
CA LYS A 163 -29.19 -18.12 -12.29
C LYS A 163 -30.50 -18.64 -12.87
N ASN A 164 -30.49 -19.90 -13.34
CA ASN A 164 -31.62 -20.55 -14.00
C ASN A 164 -31.87 -21.94 -13.39
N VAL A 165 -33.13 -22.39 -13.42
CA VAL A 165 -33.53 -23.74 -12.95
C VAL A 165 -32.77 -24.85 -13.68
N SER A 166 -32.42 -24.65 -14.96
CA SER A 166 -31.64 -25.62 -15.75
C SER A 166 -30.22 -25.87 -15.22
N GLN A 167 -29.68 -24.95 -14.41
CA GLN A 167 -28.35 -25.10 -13.80
C GLN A 167 -28.39 -25.91 -12.50
N MET A 168 -29.58 -26.11 -11.94
CA MET A 168 -29.76 -26.88 -10.71
C MET A 168 -29.53 -28.37 -11.00
N PRO A 169 -28.64 -29.06 -10.26
CA PRO A 169 -28.39 -30.48 -10.42
C PRO A 169 -29.67 -31.29 -10.17
N ARG A 170 -29.92 -32.30 -11.02
CA ARG A 170 -31.06 -33.23 -10.89
C ARG A 170 -30.63 -34.59 -10.33
N GLU A 171 -29.65 -34.59 -9.45
CA GLU A 171 -29.09 -35.80 -8.85
C GLU A 171 -30.09 -36.51 -7.93
N LYS A 172 -29.85 -37.81 -7.72
CA LYS A 172 -30.70 -38.65 -6.85
C LYS A 172 -30.70 -38.15 -5.41
N ASP A 173 -29.55 -37.66 -4.93
CA ASP A 173 -29.42 -37.13 -3.58
C ASP A 173 -30.38 -35.96 -3.31
N ILE A 174 -30.59 -35.07 -4.28
CA ILE A 174 -31.53 -33.94 -4.12
C ILE A 174 -32.98 -34.45 -4.09
N ARG A 175 -33.31 -35.48 -4.88
CA ARG A 175 -34.65 -36.10 -4.87
C ARG A 175 -34.93 -36.88 -3.60
N GLU A 176 -33.90 -37.50 -3.03
CA GLU A 176 -33.93 -38.23 -1.75
C GLU A 176 -33.77 -37.30 -0.55
N MET A 177 -33.82 -35.97 -0.74
CA MET A 177 -33.75 -34.97 0.32
C MET A 177 -32.46 -35.06 1.15
N LYS A 178 -31.37 -35.44 0.49
CA LYS A 178 -30.00 -35.45 1.02
C LYS A 178 -29.33 -34.11 0.75
N ILE A 179 -28.43 -33.72 1.65
CA ILE A 179 -27.58 -32.54 1.45
C ILE A 179 -26.64 -32.82 0.29
N PHE A 180 -26.65 -31.96 -0.72
CA PHE A 180 -25.81 -32.06 -1.90
C PHE A 180 -24.91 -30.84 -2.02
N ILE A 181 -23.65 -31.04 -2.40
CA ILE A 181 -22.69 -29.95 -2.61
C ILE A 181 -22.23 -29.93 -4.05
N ASP A 182 -22.54 -28.84 -4.74
CA ASP A 182 -22.06 -28.57 -6.07
C ASP A 182 -20.69 -27.88 -6.00
N LYS A 183 -19.64 -28.64 -6.30
CA LYS A 183 -18.26 -28.13 -6.28
C LYS A 183 -17.97 -27.13 -7.41
N LYS A 184 -18.75 -27.14 -8.49
CA LYS A 184 -18.52 -26.29 -9.67
C LYS A 184 -19.06 -24.88 -9.45
N TYR A 185 -20.26 -24.78 -8.87
CA TYR A 185 -20.90 -23.51 -8.53
C TYR A 185 -20.69 -23.10 -7.06
N GLU A 186 -19.91 -23.88 -6.30
CA GLU A 186 -19.56 -23.60 -4.91
C GLU A 186 -20.81 -23.31 -4.06
N THR A 187 -21.83 -24.16 -4.23
CA THR A 187 -23.12 -24.01 -3.58
C THR A 187 -23.52 -25.30 -2.87
N VAL A 188 -24.16 -25.14 -1.72
CA VAL A 188 -24.70 -26.22 -0.89
C VAL A 188 -26.20 -26.24 -1.09
N VAL A 189 -26.74 -27.34 -1.60
CA VAL A 189 -28.19 -27.55 -1.74
C VAL A 189 -28.68 -28.29 -0.51
N MET A 190 -29.59 -27.66 0.22
CA MET A 190 -30.10 -28.18 1.49
C MET A 190 -31.62 -28.17 1.52
N PRO A 191 -32.27 -29.22 2.06
CA PRO A 191 -33.72 -29.29 2.14
C PRO A 191 -34.26 -28.43 3.29
N VAL A 192 -34.91 -27.31 2.97
CA VAL A 192 -35.63 -26.48 3.94
C VAL A 192 -37.09 -26.93 3.96
N PHE A 193 -37.48 -27.71 4.97
CA PHE A 193 -38.85 -28.23 5.15
C PHE A 193 -39.49 -28.85 3.88
N GLY A 194 -38.73 -29.64 3.12
CA GLY A 194 -39.25 -30.23 1.88
C GLY A 194 -38.72 -29.59 0.59
N ILE A 195 -38.09 -28.41 0.68
CA ILE A 195 -37.69 -27.61 -0.47
C ILE A 195 -36.16 -27.59 -0.60
N ALA A 196 -35.64 -28.17 -1.68
CA ALA A 196 -34.22 -28.12 -1.99
C ALA A 196 -33.77 -26.68 -2.33
N THR A 197 -33.13 -26.02 -1.38
CA THR A 197 -32.73 -24.60 -1.48
C THR A 197 -31.21 -24.50 -1.61
N PRO A 198 -30.68 -23.82 -2.65
CA PRO A 198 -29.25 -23.62 -2.85
C PRO A 198 -28.72 -22.43 -2.03
N PHE A 199 -27.60 -22.62 -1.35
CA PHE A 199 -26.88 -21.59 -0.60
C PHE A 199 -25.43 -21.50 -1.07
N HIS A 200 -25.01 -20.34 -1.55
CA HIS A 200 -23.62 -20.12 -1.97
C HIS A 200 -22.68 -20.16 -0.76
N ILE A 201 -21.49 -20.74 -0.90
CA ILE A 201 -20.52 -20.92 0.20
C ILE A 201 -20.12 -19.59 0.84
N ALA A 202 -20.11 -18.49 0.09
CA ALA A 202 -19.83 -17.15 0.61
C ALA A 202 -20.85 -16.68 1.67
N THR A 203 -22.07 -17.23 1.69
CA THR A 203 -23.10 -16.89 2.69
C THR A 203 -22.94 -17.68 3.98
N ILE A 204 -22.12 -18.74 3.98
CA ILE A 204 -21.94 -19.63 5.12
C ILE A 204 -20.72 -19.17 5.94
N LYS A 205 -20.96 -18.83 7.21
CA LYS A 205 -19.93 -18.37 8.14
C LYS A 205 -19.06 -19.51 8.65
N ASN A 206 -19.70 -20.52 9.24
CA ASN A 206 -19.03 -21.69 9.77
C ASN A 206 -19.99 -22.88 9.82
N ILE A 207 -19.41 -24.06 10.00
CA ILE A 207 -20.14 -25.32 10.14
C ILE A 207 -19.57 -26.10 11.32
N SER A 208 -20.44 -26.65 12.14
CA SER A 208 -20.11 -27.47 13.32
C SER A 208 -20.92 -28.75 13.28
N MET A 209 -20.30 -29.85 13.69
CA MET A 209 -20.93 -31.16 13.80
C MET A 209 -20.78 -31.66 15.24
N SER A 210 -21.86 -32.15 15.83
CA SER A 210 -21.87 -32.81 17.14
C SER A 210 -22.57 -34.16 17.03
N VAL A 211 -22.15 -35.12 17.84
CA VAL A 211 -22.74 -36.47 17.90
C VAL A 211 -23.19 -36.69 19.33
N GLU A 212 -24.49 -36.92 19.53
CA GLU A 212 -25.09 -37.18 20.84
C GLU A 212 -25.85 -38.52 20.76
N GLY A 213 -25.24 -39.56 21.30
CA GLY A 213 -25.78 -40.92 21.28
C GLY A 213 -26.12 -41.40 19.86
N ASP A 214 -27.39 -41.70 19.64
CA ASP A 214 -27.92 -42.23 18.38
C ASP A 214 -28.16 -41.16 17.30
N TYR A 215 -27.88 -39.88 17.57
CA TYR A 215 -28.10 -38.80 16.62
C TYR A 215 -26.83 -38.00 16.32
N THR A 216 -26.67 -37.63 15.05
CA THR A 216 -25.67 -36.66 14.60
C THR A 216 -26.38 -35.35 14.24
N TYR A 217 -25.82 -34.25 14.73
CA TYR A 217 -26.28 -32.89 14.45
C TYR A 217 -25.26 -32.16 13.57
N LEU A 218 -25.73 -31.54 12.49
CA LEU A 218 -24.96 -30.67 11.63
C LEU A 218 -25.55 -29.26 11.68
N ARG A 219 -24.83 -28.34 12.32
CA ARG A 219 -25.21 -26.92 12.44
C ARG A 219 -24.41 -26.08 11.47
N ILE A 220 -25.13 -25.32 10.66
CA ILE A 220 -24.59 -24.43 9.63
C ILE A 220 -24.99 -23.02 10.01
N ASN A 221 -24.00 -22.17 10.26
CA ASN A 221 -24.23 -20.76 10.60
C ASN A 221 -23.95 -19.90 9.37
N PHE A 222 -24.85 -18.96 9.09
CA PHE A 222 -24.76 -18.05 7.96
C PHE A 222 -24.27 -16.67 8.41
N TYR A 223 -23.78 -15.89 7.46
CA TYR A 223 -23.52 -14.48 7.69
C TYR A 223 -24.84 -13.72 7.74
N VAL A 224 -25.05 -12.98 8.82
CA VAL A 224 -26.17 -12.06 9.00
C VAL A 224 -25.62 -10.69 9.39
N PRO A 225 -26.30 -9.59 9.01
CA PRO A 225 -25.94 -8.25 9.48
C PRO A 225 -25.83 -8.24 11.01
N GLY A 226 -24.72 -7.73 11.54
CA GLY A 226 -24.44 -7.71 12.99
C GLY A 226 -23.76 -8.97 13.55
N SER A 227 -23.66 -10.08 12.81
CA SER A 227 -22.93 -11.28 13.22
C SER A 227 -21.41 -11.14 12.98
N SER A 228 -20.78 -10.30 13.78
CA SER A 228 -19.31 -10.22 13.99
C SER A 228 -18.43 -10.17 12.74
N LEU A 229 -18.91 -9.55 11.65
CA LEU A 229 -18.12 -9.14 10.49
C LEU A 229 -18.80 -7.89 9.89
N GLY A 230 -18.10 -6.75 9.94
CA GLY A 230 -18.61 -5.48 9.42
C GLY A 230 -18.11 -4.20 10.09
N ARG A 231 -17.13 -4.25 11.01
CA ARG A 231 -16.49 -3.00 11.50
C ARG A 231 -15.42 -2.42 10.56
N GLN A 232 -15.02 -3.12 9.50
CA GLN A 232 -13.99 -2.62 8.57
C GLN A 232 -14.25 -2.91 7.08
N GLU A 233 -15.25 -3.71 6.74
CA GLU A 233 -15.59 -3.98 5.34
C GLU A 233 -17.02 -3.50 5.14
N GLY A 234 -17.20 -2.51 4.26
CA GLY A 234 -18.51 -1.95 3.93
C GLY A 234 -19.54 -3.04 3.66
N ASN A 235 -20.81 -2.73 3.92
CA ASN A 235 -21.93 -3.67 3.84
C ASN A 235 -21.83 -4.60 2.62
N ILE A 236 -21.39 -5.85 2.87
CA ILE A 236 -21.35 -6.94 1.89
C ILE A 236 -22.78 -7.33 1.47
N PHE A 237 -23.76 -6.91 2.27
CA PHE A 237 -25.18 -7.14 2.04
C PHE A 237 -25.78 -5.99 1.25
N PRO A 238 -26.32 -6.24 0.04
CA PRO A 238 -26.97 -5.22 -0.77
C PRO A 238 -28.24 -4.65 -0.10
N ASN A 239 -28.83 -5.36 0.86
CA ASN A 239 -29.95 -4.88 1.67
C ASN A 239 -29.75 -5.26 3.15
N PRO A 240 -29.36 -4.33 4.03
CA PRO A 240 -29.12 -4.62 5.44
C PRO A 240 -30.39 -4.90 6.26
N ASP A 241 -31.56 -4.42 5.82
CA ASP A 241 -32.83 -4.53 6.54
C ASP A 241 -33.65 -5.77 6.12
N ALA A 242 -33.11 -6.62 5.24
CA ALA A 242 -33.76 -7.85 4.85
C ALA A 242 -33.76 -8.89 5.98
N THR A 243 -34.72 -9.82 5.96
CA THR A 243 -34.74 -10.95 6.89
C THR A 243 -33.71 -12.00 6.48
N PHE A 244 -32.72 -12.27 7.33
CA PHE A 244 -31.67 -13.26 7.07
C PHE A 244 -31.84 -14.51 7.95
N VAL A 245 -31.44 -15.66 7.40
CA VAL A 245 -31.33 -16.91 8.16
C VAL A 245 -30.02 -16.87 8.96
N LYS A 246 -30.09 -17.07 10.27
CA LYS A 246 -28.89 -17.11 11.14
C LYS A 246 -28.21 -18.47 11.12
N GLU A 247 -29.00 -19.53 11.29
CA GLU A 247 -28.48 -20.89 11.40
C GLU A 247 -29.53 -21.93 11.01
N ILE A 248 -29.06 -23.07 10.52
CA ILE A 248 -29.87 -24.27 10.24
C ILE A 248 -29.17 -25.46 10.92
N THR A 249 -29.95 -26.30 11.59
CA THR A 249 -29.44 -27.52 12.22
C THR A 249 -30.18 -28.72 11.67
N TYR A 250 -29.44 -29.64 11.06
CA TYR A 250 -29.95 -30.95 10.64
C TYR A 250 -29.64 -32.00 11.69
N ARG A 251 -30.58 -32.91 11.92
CA ARG A 251 -30.41 -34.09 12.77
C ARG A 251 -30.61 -35.35 11.92
N ALA A 252 -29.68 -36.28 12.00
CA ALA A 252 -29.81 -37.60 11.37
C ALA A 252 -29.54 -38.71 12.38
N SER A 253 -30.21 -39.84 12.22
CA SER A 253 -29.98 -41.03 13.05
C SER A 253 -28.69 -41.74 12.65
N ASN A 254 -27.98 -42.26 13.65
CA ASN A 254 -26.81 -43.13 13.51
C ASN A 254 -27.22 -44.62 13.41
N LEU A 255 -28.51 -44.92 13.59
CA LEU A 255 -29.03 -46.28 13.49
C LEU A 255 -29.34 -46.62 12.04
N LYS A 256 -28.94 -47.82 11.63
CA LYS A 256 -29.26 -48.39 10.31
C LYS A 256 -30.65 -49.02 10.37
N ALA A 257 -31.64 -48.43 9.70
CA ALA A 257 -32.95 -49.06 9.53
C ALA A 257 -32.83 -50.30 8.62
N PRO A 258 -33.59 -51.39 8.87
CA PRO A 258 -33.61 -52.56 7.98
C PRO A 258 -34.14 -52.15 6.60
N GLY A 259 -33.27 -52.13 5.59
CA GLY A 259 -33.59 -51.71 4.21
C GLY A 259 -32.75 -50.55 3.68
N ASP A 260 -32.13 -49.74 4.56
CA ASP A 260 -31.26 -48.65 4.13
C ASP A 260 -29.84 -49.11 3.79
N THR A 261 -29.34 -48.68 2.62
CA THR A 261 -28.01 -49.03 2.12
C THR A 261 -26.88 -48.36 2.90
N SER A 262 -27.15 -47.20 3.50
CA SER A 262 -26.16 -46.39 4.24
C SER A 262 -26.77 -45.77 5.50
N VAL A 263 -25.97 -45.58 6.54
CA VAL A 263 -26.39 -44.83 7.73
C VAL A 263 -26.66 -43.37 7.33
N PRO A 264 -27.83 -42.78 7.68
CA PRO A 264 -28.16 -41.40 7.34
C PRO A 264 -27.12 -40.38 7.84
N SER A 265 -26.47 -40.65 8.97
CA SER A 265 -25.40 -39.79 9.51
C SER A 265 -24.15 -39.70 8.64
N THR A 266 -23.86 -40.70 7.80
CA THR A 266 -22.73 -40.68 6.87
C THR A 266 -22.86 -39.52 5.87
N ASN A 267 -24.08 -39.18 5.46
CA ASN A 267 -24.32 -38.02 4.60
C ASN A 267 -23.91 -36.70 5.29
N LEU A 268 -24.32 -36.50 6.55
CA LEU A 268 -23.97 -35.29 7.31
C LEU A 268 -22.45 -35.16 7.49
N GLN A 269 -21.76 -36.26 7.77
CA GLN A 269 -20.30 -36.29 7.91
C GLN A 269 -19.59 -35.97 6.58
N ASN A 270 -20.04 -36.57 5.48
CA ASN A 270 -19.49 -36.29 4.15
C ASN A 270 -19.73 -34.83 3.75
N ALA A 271 -20.95 -34.31 3.98
CA ALA A 271 -21.30 -32.93 3.72
C ALA A 271 -20.40 -31.97 4.53
N PHE A 272 -20.20 -32.24 5.83
CA PHE A 272 -19.32 -31.45 6.68
C PHE A 272 -17.88 -31.35 6.13
N ARG A 273 -17.30 -32.49 5.74
CA ARG A 273 -15.94 -32.55 5.19
C ARG A 273 -15.84 -31.76 3.88
N ILE A 274 -16.76 -31.99 2.95
CA ILE A 274 -16.74 -31.35 1.63
C ILE A 274 -16.97 -29.84 1.75
N ILE A 275 -17.91 -29.40 2.60
CA ILE A 275 -18.17 -27.97 2.83
C ILE A 275 -16.91 -27.28 3.38
N LYS A 276 -16.21 -27.90 4.35
CA LYS A 276 -14.95 -27.35 4.87
C LYS A 276 -13.86 -27.24 3.81
N GLU A 277 -13.73 -28.23 2.92
CA GLU A 277 -12.78 -28.21 1.82
C GLU A 277 -13.07 -27.07 0.83
N VAL A 278 -14.34 -26.93 0.42
CA VAL A 278 -14.78 -25.86 -0.49
C VAL A 278 -14.64 -24.49 0.17
N GLN A 279 -14.99 -24.33 1.45
CA GLN A 279 -14.78 -23.09 2.20
C GLN A 279 -13.30 -22.69 2.26
N LYS A 280 -12.39 -23.64 2.51
CA LYS A 280 -10.96 -23.36 2.53
C LYS A 280 -10.49 -22.86 1.17
N ARG A 281 -10.89 -23.52 0.09
CA ARG A 281 -10.54 -23.14 -1.28
C ARG A 281 -11.09 -21.77 -1.67
N TYR A 282 -12.34 -21.48 -1.30
CA TYR A 282 -12.98 -20.19 -1.56
C TYR A 282 -12.25 -19.05 -0.83
N LYS A 283 -12.00 -19.20 0.47
CA LYS A 283 -11.29 -18.19 1.28
C LYS A 283 -9.87 -17.92 0.79
N THR A 284 -9.12 -18.96 0.38
CA THR A 284 -7.79 -18.78 -0.21
C THR A 284 -7.86 -17.97 -1.50
N ARG A 285 -8.81 -18.29 -2.40
CA ARG A 285 -8.96 -17.56 -3.66
C ARG A 285 -9.39 -16.11 -3.46
N GLU A 286 -10.33 -15.86 -2.55
CA GLU A 286 -10.79 -14.50 -2.23
C GLU A 286 -9.67 -13.67 -1.60
N ALA A 287 -8.86 -14.27 -0.71
CA ALA A 287 -7.67 -13.62 -0.18
C ALA A 287 -6.64 -13.28 -1.27
N GLU A 288 -6.37 -14.20 -2.21
CA GLU A 288 -5.47 -13.96 -3.34
C GLU A 288 -5.99 -12.89 -4.31
N GLU A 289 -7.30 -12.82 -4.55
CA GLU A 289 -7.91 -11.77 -5.37
C GLU A 289 -7.83 -10.41 -4.66
N LYS A 290 -8.11 -10.35 -3.35
CA LYS A 290 -7.97 -9.13 -2.54
C LYS A 290 -6.52 -8.63 -2.48
N GLU A 291 -5.55 -9.53 -2.40
CA GLU A 291 -4.14 -9.16 -2.47
C GLU A 291 -3.76 -8.59 -3.85
N LYS A 292 -4.41 -9.07 -4.93
CA LYS A 292 -4.21 -8.58 -6.31
C LYS A 292 -4.89 -7.25 -6.62
N GLU A 293 -6.01 -6.94 -5.98
CA GLU A 293 -6.82 -5.74 -6.28
C GLU A 293 -6.13 -4.42 -5.88
N GLY A 294 -5.16 -4.44 -4.97
CA GLY A 294 -4.40 -3.26 -4.56
C GLY A 294 -3.08 -3.03 -5.32
N ILE A 295 -2.78 -3.82 -6.34
CA ILE A 295 -1.50 -3.75 -7.05
C ILE A 295 -1.59 -2.76 -8.20
N VAL A 296 -0.85 -1.66 -8.08
CA VAL A 296 -0.54 -0.79 -9.21
C VAL A 296 0.34 -1.58 -10.17
N LYS A 297 -0.16 -1.81 -11.40
CA LYS A 297 0.64 -2.43 -12.46
C LYS A 297 1.79 -1.49 -12.79
N GLN A 298 3.02 -1.96 -12.61
CA GLN A 298 4.21 -1.20 -12.93
C GLN A 298 4.62 -1.42 -14.38
N ASP A 299 5.42 -0.49 -14.89
CA ASP A 299 6.07 -0.63 -16.18
C ASP A 299 7.05 -1.81 -16.18
N SER A 300 7.34 -2.33 -17.37
CA SER A 300 8.35 -3.36 -17.52
C SER A 300 9.76 -2.76 -17.40
N LEU A 301 10.63 -3.43 -16.66
CA LEU A 301 12.04 -3.07 -16.57
C LEU A 301 12.73 -3.16 -17.96
N VAL A 302 13.41 -2.09 -18.35
CA VAL A 302 14.16 -1.99 -19.61
C VAL A 302 15.60 -2.42 -19.35
N ILE A 303 15.89 -3.65 -19.77
CA ILE A 303 17.18 -4.31 -19.56
C ILE A 303 18.22 -3.73 -20.53
N ASN A 304 19.28 -3.16 -19.97
CA ASN A 304 20.49 -2.88 -20.74
C ASN A 304 21.31 -4.15 -20.92
N LEU A 305 21.62 -4.54 -22.16
CA LEU A 305 22.53 -5.67 -22.44
C LEU A 305 24.02 -5.28 -22.40
N ASN A 306 24.35 -4.04 -22.03
CA ASN A 306 25.73 -3.59 -21.96
C ASN A 306 26.51 -4.30 -20.86
N ARG A 307 27.72 -4.77 -21.18
CA ARG A 307 28.62 -5.49 -20.23
C ARG A 307 29.10 -4.64 -19.05
N SER A 308 28.87 -3.33 -19.08
CA SER A 308 29.31 -2.38 -18.06
C SER A 308 28.26 -2.10 -16.97
N ASN A 309 27.14 -2.83 -16.95
CA ASN A 309 26.12 -2.59 -15.93
C ASN A 309 26.67 -2.89 -14.51
N PRO A 310 26.33 -2.04 -13.52
CA PRO A 310 26.66 -2.32 -12.12
C PRO A 310 25.99 -3.62 -11.69
N LYS A 311 26.78 -4.58 -11.20
CA LYS A 311 26.30 -5.87 -10.72
C LYS A 311 26.93 -6.20 -9.38
N LEU A 312 26.09 -6.57 -8.44
CA LEU A 312 26.49 -7.05 -7.12
C LEU A 312 26.09 -8.51 -6.97
N LYS A 313 27.06 -9.37 -6.64
CA LYS A 313 26.88 -10.81 -6.49
C LYS A 313 26.74 -11.18 -5.02
N ASP A 314 26.33 -12.41 -4.77
CA ASP A 314 26.31 -13.01 -3.44
C ASP A 314 25.40 -12.29 -2.44
N LEU A 315 24.21 -11.93 -2.93
CA LEU A 315 23.16 -11.28 -2.16
C LEU A 315 22.04 -12.26 -1.84
N TYR A 316 21.55 -12.19 -0.61
CA TYR A 316 20.27 -12.75 -0.22
C TYR A 316 19.19 -11.68 -0.31
N ILE A 317 17.98 -12.08 -0.71
CA ILE A 317 16.80 -11.21 -0.73
C ILE A 317 15.93 -11.46 0.51
N ARG A 318 15.42 -10.38 1.12
CA ARG A 318 14.38 -10.40 2.16
C ARG A 318 13.25 -9.46 1.71
N PRO A 319 11.97 -9.86 1.77
CA PRO A 319 11.48 -11.20 2.08
C PRO A 319 11.87 -12.24 1.03
N ASN A 320 11.88 -13.52 1.42
CA ASN A 320 12.27 -14.59 0.51
C ASN A 320 11.18 -14.84 -0.54
N ILE A 321 11.58 -15.06 -1.80
CA ILE A 321 10.68 -15.44 -2.90
C ILE A 321 10.01 -16.80 -2.63
N ALA A 322 10.73 -17.71 -1.98
CA ALA A 322 10.29 -19.05 -1.61
C ALA A 322 10.62 -19.33 -0.14
N GLN A 323 10.17 -20.47 0.39
CA GLN A 323 10.43 -20.86 1.77
C GLN A 323 11.94 -21.01 2.08
N LYS A 324 12.75 -21.37 1.07
CA LYS A 324 14.20 -21.48 1.20
C LYS A 324 14.88 -20.15 0.88
N ARG A 325 15.86 -19.77 1.70
CA ARG A 325 16.77 -18.65 1.42
C ARG A 325 17.58 -18.97 0.16
N MET A 326 17.55 -18.08 -0.82
CA MET A 326 18.25 -18.24 -2.09
C MET A 326 19.18 -17.05 -2.29
N GLN A 327 20.40 -17.35 -2.75
CA GLN A 327 21.36 -16.35 -3.17
C GLN A 327 21.09 -15.92 -4.61
N GLY A 328 21.48 -14.71 -4.95
CA GLY A 328 21.36 -14.18 -6.29
C GLY A 328 22.32 -13.03 -6.55
N SER A 329 22.07 -12.33 -7.64
CA SER A 329 22.80 -11.12 -8.01
C SER A 329 21.83 -10.00 -8.33
N LEU A 330 22.16 -8.79 -7.89
CA LEU A 330 21.44 -7.56 -8.17
C LEU A 330 22.15 -6.82 -9.32
N GLU A 331 21.40 -6.51 -10.38
CA GLU A 331 21.87 -5.77 -11.55
C GLU A 331 21.10 -4.46 -11.68
N ALA A 332 21.81 -3.35 -11.93
CA ALA A 332 21.21 -2.07 -12.24
C ALA A 332 21.07 -1.88 -13.75
N HIS A 333 19.90 -1.42 -14.19
CA HIS A 333 19.55 -1.17 -15.59
C HIS A 333 19.05 0.27 -15.77
N THR A 334 18.56 0.64 -16.97
CA THR A 334 18.18 2.04 -17.26
C THR A 334 17.16 2.63 -16.29
N ASN A 335 16.12 1.87 -15.95
CA ASN A 335 14.95 2.37 -15.22
C ASN A 335 14.68 1.60 -13.92
N GLY A 336 15.62 0.76 -13.47
CA GLY A 336 15.45 -0.03 -12.26
C GLY A 336 16.51 -1.07 -12.00
N PHE A 337 16.31 -1.83 -10.94
CA PHE A 337 17.09 -3.00 -10.56
C PHE A 337 16.41 -4.30 -10.97
N ARG A 338 17.23 -5.30 -11.28
CA ARG A 338 16.82 -6.69 -11.40
C ARG A 338 17.62 -7.57 -10.46
N PHE A 339 16.93 -8.25 -9.57
CA PHE A 339 17.51 -9.36 -8.83
C PHE A 339 17.27 -10.66 -9.59
N THR A 340 18.34 -11.41 -9.85
CA THR A 340 18.27 -12.76 -10.43
C THR A 340 18.78 -13.78 -9.41
N SER A 341 17.89 -14.64 -8.94
CA SER A 341 18.21 -15.78 -8.09
C SER A 341 19.01 -16.84 -8.87
N VAL A 342 19.80 -17.65 -8.17
CA VAL A 342 20.48 -18.83 -8.77
C VAL A 342 19.53 -19.83 -9.43
N ARG A 343 18.25 -19.85 -9.02
CA ARG A 343 17.20 -20.68 -9.64
C ARG A 343 16.62 -20.07 -10.93
N GLY A 344 16.95 -18.82 -11.23
CA GLY A 344 16.39 -18.08 -12.36
C GLY A 344 15.12 -17.28 -12.03
N ASP A 345 14.69 -17.25 -10.76
CA ASP A 345 13.63 -16.34 -10.31
C ASP A 345 14.12 -14.89 -10.44
N LYS A 346 13.28 -14.02 -11.03
CA LYS A 346 13.61 -12.62 -11.29
C LYS A 346 12.67 -11.71 -10.51
N VAL A 347 13.23 -10.68 -9.87
CA VAL A 347 12.47 -9.62 -9.18
C VAL A 347 12.93 -8.29 -9.74
N ASP A 348 11.98 -7.52 -10.27
CA ASP A 348 12.22 -6.22 -10.89
C ASP A 348 11.74 -5.11 -9.96
N ILE A 349 12.56 -4.09 -9.77
CA ILE A 349 12.28 -2.92 -8.94
C ILE A 349 12.60 -1.67 -9.75
N LEU A 350 11.60 -0.87 -10.08
CA LEU A 350 11.80 0.37 -10.84
C LEU A 350 12.28 1.52 -9.94
N TYR A 351 13.09 2.43 -10.50
CA TYR A 351 13.58 3.60 -9.78
C TYR A 351 12.45 4.53 -9.33
N ASN A 352 11.46 4.78 -10.20
CA ASN A 352 10.30 5.63 -9.88
C ASN A 352 9.49 5.15 -8.66
N ASN A 353 9.51 3.84 -8.40
CA ASN A 353 8.77 3.20 -7.34
C ASN A 353 9.55 3.10 -6.02
N ILE A 354 10.84 3.44 -6.00
CA ILE A 354 11.60 3.51 -4.75
C ILE A 354 11.25 4.85 -4.07
N LYS A 355 10.86 4.78 -2.80
CA LYS A 355 10.62 5.95 -1.94
C LYS A 355 11.89 6.30 -1.15
N HIS A 356 12.49 5.30 -0.51
CA HIS A 356 13.76 5.43 0.20
C HIS A 356 14.69 4.27 -0.17
N ALA A 357 15.94 4.59 -0.48
CA ALA A 357 17.02 3.62 -0.63
C ALA A 357 18.01 3.83 0.51
N VAL A 358 18.22 2.80 1.32
CA VAL A 358 19.06 2.87 2.51
C VAL A 358 20.21 1.89 2.37
N PHE A 359 21.42 2.37 2.64
CA PHE A 359 22.62 1.55 2.68
C PHE A 359 23.14 1.43 4.12
N GLN A 360 23.04 0.23 4.69
CA GLN A 360 23.58 -0.09 6.00
C GLN A 360 24.95 -0.77 5.85
N PRO A 361 26.05 -0.12 6.28
CA PRO A 361 27.37 -0.74 6.30
C PRO A 361 27.48 -1.81 7.40
N CYS A 362 28.42 -2.74 7.23
CA CYS A 362 28.75 -3.79 8.20
C CYS A 362 29.57 -3.30 9.42
N ASP A 363 29.48 -2.02 9.77
CA ASP A 363 30.23 -1.44 10.88
C ASP A 363 29.53 -1.75 12.21
N GLY A 364 30.01 -2.78 12.91
CA GLY A 364 29.41 -3.27 14.16
C GLY A 364 28.18 -4.17 13.96
N GLU A 365 27.92 -4.59 12.72
CA GLU A 365 26.81 -5.48 12.35
C GLU A 365 27.34 -6.71 11.61
N MET A 366 26.63 -7.84 11.74
CA MET A 366 26.96 -9.09 11.04
C MET A 366 26.48 -9.11 9.59
N ILE A 367 25.84 -8.05 9.11
CA ILE A 367 25.31 -7.97 7.75
C ILE A 367 25.60 -6.60 7.13
N ILE A 368 25.75 -6.60 5.82
CA ILE A 368 25.71 -5.40 4.99
C ILE A 368 24.41 -5.43 4.20
N VAL A 369 23.65 -4.32 4.16
CA VAL A 369 22.28 -4.30 3.63
C VAL A 369 22.07 -3.13 2.68
N LEU A 370 21.39 -3.40 1.56
CA LEU A 370 20.70 -2.43 0.73
C LEU A 370 19.20 -2.63 0.91
N HIS A 371 18.53 -1.64 1.48
CA HIS A 371 17.09 -1.66 1.72
C HIS A 371 16.39 -0.70 0.76
N PHE A 372 15.35 -1.20 0.09
CA PHE A 372 14.48 -0.40 -0.75
C PHE A 372 13.08 -0.40 -0.15
N HIS A 373 12.66 0.78 0.31
CA HIS A 373 11.28 1.02 0.69
C HIS A 373 10.53 1.56 -0.52
N LEU A 374 9.48 0.85 -0.96
CA LEU A 374 8.76 1.16 -2.19
C LEU A 374 7.52 2.02 -1.94
N LYS A 375 7.19 2.90 -2.89
CA LYS A 375 5.94 3.69 -2.89
C LYS A 375 4.73 2.77 -3.05
N ASN A 376 4.81 1.84 -4.01
CA ASN A 376 3.79 0.83 -4.24
C ASN A 376 4.36 -0.57 -3.99
N ALA A 377 3.59 -1.40 -3.29
CA ALA A 377 3.95 -2.79 -3.05
C ALA A 377 4.01 -3.58 -4.35
N ILE A 378 5.10 -4.33 -4.54
CA ILE A 378 5.27 -5.24 -5.67
C ILE A 378 4.90 -6.66 -5.26
N MET A 379 4.43 -7.47 -6.20
CA MET A 379 4.23 -8.89 -5.96
C MET A 379 5.38 -9.71 -6.50
N PHE A 380 6.01 -10.46 -5.61
CA PHE A 380 6.87 -11.58 -5.95
C PHE A 380 6.64 -12.70 -4.95
N GLY A 381 6.71 -13.95 -5.41
CA GLY A 381 6.29 -15.09 -4.60
C GLY A 381 4.77 -15.14 -4.42
N LYS A 382 4.31 -15.20 -3.16
CA LYS A 382 2.87 -15.34 -2.80
C LYS A 382 2.24 -14.10 -2.17
N ARG A 383 3.03 -13.12 -1.77
CA ARG A 383 2.56 -11.93 -1.03
C ARG A 383 3.05 -10.68 -1.74
N ARG A 384 2.36 -9.56 -1.47
CA ARG A 384 2.85 -8.24 -1.85
C ARG A 384 3.83 -7.71 -0.81
N HIS A 385 4.85 -7.01 -1.27
CA HIS A 385 5.94 -6.53 -0.45
C HIS A 385 6.24 -5.07 -0.80
N THR A 386 6.18 -4.21 0.21
CA THR A 386 6.57 -2.80 0.13
C THR A 386 8.07 -2.64 0.40
N ASP A 387 8.58 -3.43 1.33
CA ASP A 387 9.99 -3.42 1.73
C ASP A 387 10.73 -4.60 1.09
N VAL A 388 11.85 -4.29 0.42
CA VAL A 388 12.74 -5.29 -0.17
C VAL A 388 14.18 -4.99 0.20
N GLN A 389 14.85 -5.95 0.81
CA GLN A 389 16.23 -5.88 1.26
C GLN A 389 17.11 -6.87 0.51
N PHE A 390 18.32 -6.43 0.19
CA PHE A 390 19.40 -7.26 -0.29
C PHE A 390 20.55 -7.20 0.71
N TYR A 391 20.99 -8.34 1.21
CA TYR A 391 22.04 -8.39 2.22
C TYR A 391 23.04 -9.50 1.96
N THR A 392 24.24 -9.29 2.48
CA THR A 392 25.30 -10.30 2.58
C THR A 392 25.69 -10.44 4.04
N GLU A 393 25.83 -11.68 4.50
CA GLU A 393 26.29 -11.97 5.87
C GLU A 393 27.81 -11.86 5.93
N VAL A 394 28.29 -11.22 6.98
CA VAL A 394 29.68 -10.89 7.25
C VAL A 394 30.04 -11.55 8.58
N GLY A 395 30.89 -12.56 8.51
CA GLY A 395 31.32 -13.34 9.67
C GLY A 395 30.64 -14.71 9.78
N GLU A 396 31.39 -15.69 10.28
CA GLU A 396 30.94 -17.04 10.55
C GLU A 396 30.88 -17.22 12.07
N ILE A 397 29.74 -17.68 12.61
CA ILE A 397 29.68 -18.09 14.02
C ILE A 397 30.43 -19.42 14.10
N THR A 398 31.72 -19.38 14.44
CA THR A 398 32.51 -20.60 14.66
C THR A 398 31.99 -21.29 15.93
N THR A 399 31.18 -22.34 15.79
CA THR A 399 30.64 -23.12 16.93
C THR A 399 31.61 -24.17 17.47
N ASP A 400 32.84 -24.24 16.97
CA ASP A 400 33.83 -25.24 17.37
C ASP A 400 34.52 -24.85 18.69
N LEU A 401 33.74 -24.82 19.77
CA LEU A 401 34.18 -24.67 21.17
C LEU A 401 35.03 -25.87 21.68
N GLY A 402 35.31 -26.87 20.84
CA GLY A 402 35.84 -28.17 21.25
C GLY A 402 37.30 -28.47 20.89
N LYS A 403 38.05 -27.55 20.26
CA LYS A 403 39.40 -27.85 19.76
C LYS A 403 40.43 -26.77 20.04
N HIS A 404 40.61 -26.35 21.29
CA HIS A 404 41.71 -25.44 21.64
C HIS A 404 42.49 -26.01 22.82
N GLN A 405 43.41 -26.94 22.54
CA GLN A 405 44.58 -27.13 23.41
C GLN A 405 45.88 -26.60 22.80
N HIS A 406 45.90 -26.20 21.53
CA HIS A 406 47.02 -25.51 20.90
C HIS A 406 46.55 -24.65 19.72
N MET A 407 45.73 -23.63 19.99
CA MET A 407 45.52 -22.57 18.98
C MET A 407 46.62 -21.54 19.18
N HIS A 408 47.46 -21.35 18.18
CA HIS A 408 48.53 -20.37 18.23
C HIS A 408 47.92 -18.99 18.10
N ASP A 409 48.31 -18.03 18.96
CA ASP A 409 47.91 -16.61 18.84
C ASP A 409 48.12 -16.03 17.43
N ARG A 410 49.01 -16.66 16.63
CA ARG A 410 49.24 -16.33 15.21
C ARG A 410 48.07 -16.64 14.29
N ASP A 411 47.38 -17.76 14.51
CA ASP A 411 46.28 -18.20 13.66
C ASP A 411 45.02 -17.36 13.94
N ASP A 412 44.81 -16.99 15.20
CA ASP A 412 43.74 -16.05 15.61
C ASP A 412 43.93 -14.66 15.02
N LEU A 413 45.16 -14.14 15.07
CA LEU A 413 45.48 -12.84 14.50
C LEU A 413 45.33 -12.84 12.97
N TYR A 414 45.63 -13.97 12.32
CA TYR A 414 45.42 -14.14 10.87
C TYR A 414 43.92 -14.24 10.53
N ALA A 415 43.13 -14.96 11.32
CA ALA A 415 41.68 -15.04 11.13
C ALA A 415 41.00 -13.67 11.30
N GLU A 416 41.40 -12.89 12.31
CA GLU A 416 40.90 -11.52 12.53
C GLU A 416 41.28 -10.58 11.37
N GLN A 417 42.50 -10.72 10.83
CA GLN A 417 42.93 -9.96 9.65
C GLN A 417 42.12 -10.33 8.41
N MET A 418 41.89 -11.61 8.16
CA MET A 418 41.08 -12.10 7.04
C MET A 418 39.63 -11.59 7.14
N GLU A 419 39.06 -11.55 8.34
CA GLU A 419 37.72 -11.00 8.57
C GLU A 419 37.66 -9.50 8.30
N ARG A 420 38.64 -8.73 8.80
CA ARG A 420 38.76 -7.29 8.52
C ARG A 420 38.92 -7.01 7.01
N GLU A 421 39.73 -7.80 6.32
CA GLU A 421 39.91 -7.67 4.87
C GLU A 421 38.62 -7.99 4.12
N MET A 422 37.91 -9.06 4.50
CA MET A 422 36.62 -9.42 3.91
C MET A 422 35.57 -8.32 4.12
N ARG A 423 35.47 -7.77 5.34
CA ARG A 423 34.61 -6.62 5.68
C ARG A 423 34.93 -5.41 4.80
N HIS A 424 36.20 -5.05 4.70
CA HIS A 424 36.64 -3.91 3.91
C HIS A 424 36.36 -4.11 2.41
N LYS A 425 36.59 -5.32 1.89
CA LYS A 425 36.35 -5.68 0.50
C LYS A 425 34.86 -5.65 0.15
N LEU A 426 33.99 -6.18 1.01
CA LEU A 426 32.54 -6.10 0.83
C LEU A 426 32.05 -4.65 0.88
N LYS A 427 32.48 -3.88 1.88
CA LYS A 427 32.14 -2.45 1.99
C LYS A 427 32.56 -1.66 0.74
N SER A 428 33.78 -1.89 0.25
CA SER A 428 34.29 -1.24 -0.97
C SER A 428 33.51 -1.66 -2.21
N ALA A 429 33.13 -2.93 -2.32
CA ALA A 429 32.32 -3.43 -3.43
C ALA A 429 30.91 -2.81 -3.45
N PHE A 430 30.26 -2.69 -2.29
CA PHE A 430 28.95 -2.04 -2.17
C PHE A 430 29.03 -0.55 -2.45
N LYS A 431 30.03 0.17 -1.92
CA LYS A 431 30.24 1.59 -2.24
C LYS A 431 30.45 1.83 -3.73
N ASN A 432 31.34 1.06 -4.37
CA ASN A 432 31.56 1.12 -5.82
C ASN A 432 30.29 0.79 -6.63
N PHE A 433 29.41 -0.06 -6.10
CA PHE A 433 28.13 -0.35 -6.74
C PHE A 433 27.17 0.83 -6.62
N ILE A 434 27.05 1.42 -5.43
CA ILE A 434 26.22 2.60 -5.14
C ILE A 434 26.63 3.79 -6.03
N GLU A 435 27.92 4.14 -6.03
CA GLU A 435 28.45 5.25 -6.83
C GLU A 435 28.13 5.10 -8.33
N LYS A 436 28.22 3.88 -8.86
CA LYS A 436 27.87 3.60 -10.27
C LYS A 436 26.37 3.70 -10.54
N VAL A 437 25.53 3.35 -9.57
CA VAL A 437 24.07 3.46 -9.68
C VAL A 437 23.64 4.92 -9.61
N GLU A 438 24.21 5.69 -8.68
CA GLU A 438 23.98 7.13 -8.56
C GLU A 438 24.42 7.87 -9.84
N THR A 439 25.57 7.50 -10.41
CA THR A 439 26.02 8.01 -11.71
C THR A 439 25.04 7.68 -12.85
N LEU A 440 24.47 6.47 -12.85
CA LEU A 440 23.54 6.02 -13.89
C LEU A 440 22.16 6.70 -13.77
N THR A 441 21.73 6.97 -12.55
CA THR A 441 20.47 7.66 -12.24
C THR A 441 20.60 9.19 -12.25
N LYS A 442 21.81 9.72 -12.47
CA LYS A 442 22.11 11.16 -12.42
C LYS A 442 21.67 11.80 -11.10
N GLU A 443 21.92 11.11 -9.99
CA GLU A 443 21.56 11.53 -8.62
C GLU A 443 20.05 11.64 -8.36
N GLU A 444 19.19 11.09 -9.23
CA GLU A 444 17.75 11.00 -8.97
C GLU A 444 17.42 9.97 -7.87
N LEU A 445 18.29 8.97 -7.68
CA LEU A 445 18.21 7.99 -6.60
C LEU A 445 19.43 8.11 -5.70
N GLU A 446 19.22 8.62 -4.48
CA GLU A 446 20.26 8.74 -3.46
C GLU A 446 20.19 7.58 -2.46
N PHE A 447 21.36 7.05 -2.07
CA PHE A 447 21.44 6.04 -1.02
C PHE A 447 21.74 6.69 0.33
N GLU A 448 20.77 6.64 1.23
CA GLU A 448 20.92 7.19 2.58
C GLU A 448 21.69 6.25 3.49
N VAL A 449 22.67 6.79 4.22
CA VAL A 449 23.46 6.04 5.21
C VAL A 449 22.98 6.41 6.62
N PRO A 450 22.57 5.44 7.45
CA PRO A 450 22.11 5.73 8.80
C PRO A 450 23.20 6.29 9.72
N PHE A 451 22.84 7.29 10.52
CA PHE A 451 23.72 7.90 11.52
C PHE A 451 23.76 7.05 12.79
N ARG A 452 24.78 6.20 12.92
CA ARG A 452 24.92 5.30 14.07
C ARG A 452 25.05 6.05 15.40
N ASP A 453 25.71 7.21 15.41
CA ASP A 453 25.94 8.01 16.63
C ASP A 453 24.65 8.61 17.21
N LEU A 454 23.64 8.79 16.36
CA LEU A 454 22.31 9.25 16.76
C LEU A 454 21.32 8.08 16.98
N GLY A 455 21.80 6.85 16.87
CA GLY A 455 20.98 5.67 17.03
C GLY A 455 20.60 5.41 18.49
N PHE A 456 19.39 4.90 18.71
CA PHE A 456 18.90 4.53 20.04
C PHE A 456 18.18 3.18 19.99
N GLN A 457 18.19 2.45 21.11
CA GLN A 457 17.45 1.19 21.19
C GLN A 457 15.96 1.47 21.42
N GLY A 458 15.10 0.83 20.64
CA GLY A 458 13.65 0.92 20.78
C GLY A 458 12.97 -0.38 20.37
N ALA A 459 11.67 -0.50 20.63
CA ALA A 459 10.91 -1.72 20.36
C ALA A 459 9.69 -1.50 19.46
N PRO A 460 9.88 -1.07 18.18
CA PRO A 460 8.76 -0.79 17.27
C PRO A 460 7.94 -2.05 16.95
N TYR A 461 8.60 -3.21 16.84
CA TYR A 461 7.97 -4.48 16.46
C TYR A 461 7.94 -5.50 17.60
N ARG A 462 7.82 -5.03 18.85
CA ARG A 462 7.89 -5.88 20.08
C ARG A 462 9.22 -6.63 20.26
N SER A 463 10.23 -6.30 19.47
CA SER A 463 11.62 -6.70 19.64
C SER A 463 12.45 -5.45 19.83
N THR A 464 13.40 -5.46 20.77
CA THR A 464 14.33 -4.36 20.99
C THR A 464 15.37 -4.36 19.88
N CYS A 465 15.37 -3.33 19.05
CA CYS A 465 16.29 -3.17 17.93
C CYS A 465 16.90 -1.76 17.93
N LEU A 466 18.05 -1.61 17.27
CA LEU A 466 18.73 -0.32 17.12
C LEU A 466 18.05 0.50 16.03
N LEU A 467 17.37 1.58 16.40
CA LEU A 467 16.79 2.55 15.48
C LEU A 467 17.84 3.60 15.15
N GLN A 468 18.03 3.90 13.87
CA GLN A 468 19.04 4.85 13.41
C GLN A 468 18.37 5.86 12.49
N PRO A 469 18.51 7.17 12.74
CA PRO A 469 18.01 8.17 11.81
C PRO A 469 18.91 8.24 10.57
N THR A 470 18.30 8.49 9.42
CA THR A 470 18.94 8.87 8.16
C THR A 470 18.61 10.34 7.85
N SER A 471 18.96 10.81 6.66
CA SER A 471 18.66 12.17 6.21
C SER A 471 17.15 12.45 6.16
N SER A 472 16.35 11.47 5.76
CA SER A 472 14.90 11.66 5.57
C SER A 472 14.00 10.80 6.44
N SER A 473 14.53 9.76 7.12
CA SER A 473 13.69 8.77 7.80
C SER A 473 14.34 8.20 9.06
N LEU A 474 13.54 7.65 9.97
CA LEU A 474 14.03 6.84 11.09
C LEU A 474 13.92 5.36 10.71
N VAL A 475 15.04 4.64 10.62
CA VAL A 475 15.06 3.29 10.05
C VAL A 475 15.59 2.23 11.02
N ASN A 476 15.11 1.01 10.82
CA ASN A 476 15.77 -0.21 11.29
C ASN A 476 15.80 -1.21 10.14
N VAL A 477 17.00 -1.52 9.65
CA VAL A 477 17.22 -2.43 8.51
C VAL A 477 18.14 -3.61 8.85
N THR A 478 18.63 -3.68 10.08
CA THR A 478 19.51 -4.75 10.56
C THR A 478 18.73 -6.02 10.91
N GLU A 479 17.52 -5.87 11.43
CA GLU A 479 16.63 -6.99 11.77
C GLU A 479 15.48 -7.11 10.77
N TRP A 480 15.04 -8.35 10.53
CA TRP A 480 13.90 -8.62 9.67
C TRP A 480 12.73 -9.17 10.49
N VAL A 481 11.62 -8.44 10.50
CA VAL A 481 10.38 -8.90 11.14
C VAL A 481 9.52 -9.61 10.10
N SER A 482 9.44 -10.94 10.19
CA SER A 482 8.72 -11.76 9.22
C SER A 482 7.19 -11.65 9.29
N GLU A 483 6.63 -11.02 10.33
CA GLU A 483 5.17 -11.01 10.59
C GLU A 483 4.46 -9.68 10.32
N LEU A 484 5.18 -8.58 10.11
CA LEU A 484 4.60 -7.28 9.75
C LEU A 484 5.47 -6.66 8.67
N ALA A 485 4.97 -6.70 7.42
CA ALA A 485 5.63 -6.15 6.24
C ALA A 485 5.53 -4.62 6.20
N GLU A 486 5.92 -3.98 7.28
CA GLU A 486 6.14 -2.55 7.37
C GLU A 486 7.50 -2.42 8.06
N SER A 487 8.52 -1.96 7.36
CA SER A 487 9.67 -1.35 8.04
C SER A 487 9.24 0.04 8.50
N VAL A 488 9.72 0.50 9.67
CA VAL A 488 9.50 1.91 10.04
C VAL A 488 10.36 2.73 9.08
N CYS A 489 9.72 3.28 8.06
CA CYS A 489 10.15 4.48 7.34
C CYS A 489 8.99 5.46 7.51
N GLN A 490 8.87 6.03 8.71
CA GLN A 490 7.95 7.16 8.95
C GLN A 490 8.59 8.44 8.44
#